data_AF-A0A0C9TMC6-F1
#
_entry.id   AF-A0A0C9TMC6-F1
#
_cell.length_a   1.000
_cell.length_b   1.000
_cell.length_c   1.000
_cell.angle_alpha   90.00
_cell.angle_beta   90.00
_cell.angle_gamma   90.00
#
_symmetry.space_group_name_H-M   'P 1'
#
loop_
_entity.id
_entity.type
_entity.pdbx_description
1 polymer ?
#
loop_
_entity_poly.entity_id
_entity_poly.type
_entity_poly.pdbx_seq_one_letter_code
_entity_poly.pdbx_strand_id
1 'polypeptide(L)' 'MRPSDVHEPRALAQIFKKAEAQLAEKLHPDPYIHPSMPGGTKWERNIPPIIAPIYDHLSAGHH' A
#
# COMPACT_ATOMS: atom_id res chain seq x y z
N MET A 1 -22.36 -21.71 -7.20
CA MET A 1 -22.31 -21.39 -5.76
C MET A 1 -21.47 -20.13 -5.59
N ARG A 2 -21.96 -19.10 -4.92
CA ARG A 2 -21.21 -17.84 -4.76
C ARG A 2 -20.26 -17.95 -3.56
N PRO A 3 -19.11 -17.25 -3.54
CA PRO A 3 -18.18 -17.29 -2.41
C PRO A 3 -18.82 -16.85 -1.09
N SER A 4 -19.83 -15.98 -1.13
CA SER A 4 -20.60 -15.51 0.03
C SER A 4 -21.40 -16.60 0.73
N ASP A 5 -21.68 -17.71 0.04
CA ASP A 5 -22.55 -18.79 0.53
C ASP A 5 -21.73 -19.95 1.16
N VAL A 6 -20.41 -19.79 1.29
CA VAL A 6 -19.48 -20.82 1.81
C VAL A 6 -19.00 -20.43 3.21
N HIS A 7 -19.30 -21.26 4.21
CA HIS A 7 -18.93 -21.02 5.62
C HIS A 7 -17.68 -21.79 6.07
N GLU A 8 -17.23 -22.77 5.28
CA GLU A 8 -16.04 -23.56 5.60
C GLU A 8 -14.74 -22.79 5.31
N PRO A 9 -13.87 -22.55 6.31
CA PRO A 9 -12.71 -21.68 6.15
C PRO A 9 -11.65 -22.25 5.19
N ARG A 10 -11.51 -23.59 5.14
CA ARG A 10 -10.58 -24.26 4.22
C ARG A 10 -11.00 -24.09 2.76
N ALA A 11 -12.31 -24.13 2.50
CA ALA A 11 -12.85 -23.92 1.15
C ALA A 11 -12.68 -22.45 0.71
N LEU A 12 -12.89 -21.49 1.62
CA LEU A 12 -12.65 -20.07 1.35
C LEU A 12 -11.18 -19.78 1.00
N ALA A 13 -10.23 -20.36 1.75
CA ALA A 13 -8.81 -20.18 1.46
C ALA A 13 -8.42 -20.66 0.05
N GLN A 14 -8.99 -21.77 -0.42
CA GLN A 14 -8.77 -22.25 -1.78
C GLN A 14 -9.37 -21.31 -2.85
N ILE A 15 -10.55 -20.75 -2.57
CA ILE A 15 -11.20 -19.78 -3.46
C ILE A 15 -10.36 -18.50 -3.57
N PHE A 16 -9.88 -17.96 -2.45
CA PHE A 16 -9.01 -16.78 -2.45
C PHE A 16 -7.71 -17.04 -3.20
N LYS A 17 -7.04 -18.16 -2.95
CA LYS A 17 -5.81 -18.52 -3.67
C LYS A 17 -6.03 -18.60 -5.18
N LYS A 18 -7.16 -19.18 -5.61
CA LYS A 18 -7.52 -19.23 -7.03
C LYS A 18 -7.82 -17.84 -7.60
N ALA A 19 -8.52 -17.00 -6.84
CA ALA A 19 -8.86 -15.64 -7.24
C ALA A 19 -7.60 -14.76 -7.40
N GLU A 20 -6.64 -14.85 -6.47
CA GLU A 20 -5.38 -14.12 -6.54
C GLU A 20 -4.53 -14.54 -7.75
N ALA A 21 -4.48 -15.85 -8.06
CA ALA A 21 -3.79 -16.34 -9.26
C ALA A 21 -4.42 -15.76 -10.54
N GLN A 22 -5.76 -15.76 -10.63
CA GLN A 22 -6.47 -15.18 -11.76
C GLN A 22 -6.34 -13.66 -11.85
N LEU A 23 -6.27 -12.97 -10.71
CA LEU A 23 -6.00 -11.55 -10.66
C LEU A 23 -4.62 -11.26 -11.23
N ALA A 24 -3.59 -11.98 -10.78
CA ALA A 24 -2.22 -11.79 -11.22
C ALA A 24 -2.04 -11.98 -12.73
N GLU A 25 -2.70 -12.97 -13.33
CA GLU A 25 -2.68 -13.21 -14.79
C GLU A 25 -3.35 -12.08 -15.60
N LYS A 26 -4.30 -11.36 -15.00
CA LYS A 26 -5.14 -10.36 -15.69
C LYS A 26 -4.84 -8.93 -15.26
N LEU A 27 -3.78 -8.71 -14.47
CA LEU A 27 -3.36 -7.37 -14.09
C LEU A 27 -3.00 -6.56 -15.33
N HIS A 28 -3.51 -5.34 -15.40
CA HIS A 28 -3.09 -4.41 -16.43
C HIS A 28 -1.63 -4.00 -16.16
N PRO A 29 -0.76 -3.95 -17.20
CA PRO A 29 0.61 -3.44 -17.04
C PRO A 29 0.74 -1.99 -16.53
N ASP A 30 -0.28 -1.14 -16.67
CA ASP A 30 -0.30 0.24 -16.20
C ASP A 30 -1.66 0.50 -15.52
N PRO A 31 -1.79 0.17 -14.22
CA PRO A 31 -3.02 0.39 -13.50
C PRO A 31 -3.25 1.89 -13.29
N TYR A 32 -4.52 2.31 -13.31
CA TYR A 32 -4.86 3.66 -12.93
C TYR A 32 -4.49 3.93 -11.47
N ILE A 33 -3.50 4.80 -11.25
CA ILE A 33 -3.09 5.26 -9.92
C ILE A 33 -3.55 6.70 -9.73
N HIS A 34 -4.30 6.96 -8.66
CA HIS A 34 -4.76 8.30 -8.34
C HIS A 34 -3.54 9.25 -8.17
N PRO A 35 -3.58 10.50 -8.70
CA PRO A 35 -2.41 11.36 -8.74
C PRO A 35 -1.72 11.60 -7.39
N SER A 36 -2.49 11.70 -6.30
CA SER A 36 -1.97 11.93 -4.94
C SER A 36 -1.64 10.65 -4.16
N MET A 37 -1.72 9.47 -4.76
CA MET A 37 -1.37 8.19 -4.12
C MET A 37 0.09 7.82 -4.46
N PRO A 38 0.79 7.00 -3.67
CA PRO A 38 2.11 6.49 -4.05
C PRO A 38 2.12 5.93 -5.49
N GLY A 39 3.09 6.37 -6.29
CA GLY A 39 3.18 6.03 -7.73
C GLY A 39 2.30 6.89 -8.65
N GLY A 40 1.48 7.78 -8.09
CA GLY A 40 0.69 8.76 -8.85
C GLY A 40 1.51 9.97 -9.25
N THR A 41 1.08 10.65 -10.32
CA THR A 41 1.84 11.76 -10.91
C THR A 41 2.10 12.94 -9.96
N LYS A 42 1.29 13.12 -8.92
CA LYS A 42 1.35 14.24 -7.96
C LYS A 42 1.90 13.84 -6.58
N TRP A 43 2.21 12.57 -6.33
CA TRP A 43 2.54 12.02 -5.00
C TRP A 43 3.52 12.88 -4.19
N GLU A 44 4.65 13.27 -4.78
CA GLU A 44 5.74 13.96 -4.08
C GLU A 44 5.90 15.42 -4.49
N ARG A 45 4.93 15.97 -5.25
CA ARG A 45 5.08 17.32 -5.79
C ARG A 45 5.16 18.39 -4.70
N ASN A 46 4.41 18.22 -3.61
CA ASN A 46 4.29 19.21 -2.53
C ASN A 46 4.51 18.57 -1.14
N ILE A 47 5.61 17.84 -0.96
CA ILE A 47 5.95 17.31 0.38
C ILE A 47 6.32 18.51 1.28
N PRO A 48 5.68 18.66 2.46
CA PRO A 48 6.04 19.75 3.37
C PRO A 48 7.50 19.59 3.82
N PRO A 49 8.28 20.67 3.88
CA PRO A 49 9.66 20.60 4.33
C PRO A 49 9.72 20.07 5.76
N ILE A 50 10.78 19.33 6.08
CA ILE A 50 11.07 18.94 7.46
C ILE A 50 11.42 20.18 8.28
N ILE A 51 10.52 20.58 9.17
CA ILE A 51 10.72 21.74 10.07
C ILE A 51 11.45 21.28 11.33
N ALA A 52 12.57 20.57 11.15
CA ALA A 52 13.41 20.11 12.25
C ALA A 52 14.51 21.13 12.54
N PRO A 53 14.93 21.29 13.80
CA PRO A 53 16.12 22.07 14.11
C PRO A 53 17.33 21.43 13.42
N ILE A 54 18.23 22.26 12.85
CA ILE A 54 19.46 21.80 12.18
C ILE A 54 20.33 20.98 13.14
N TYR A 55 20.28 21.31 14.44
CA TYR A 55 21.00 20.63 15.50
C TYR A 55 20.12 20.52 16.74
N ASP A 56 20.01 19.32 17.31
CA ASP A 56 19.31 19.10 18.56
C ASP A 56 20.23 19.45 19.74
N HIS A 57 20.08 20.67 20.24
CA HIS A 57 20.80 21.15 21.41
C HIS A 57 20.45 20.40 22.71
N LEU A 58 19.40 19.56 22.73
CA LEU A 58 19.01 18.76 23.90
C LEU A 58 19.72 17.40 23.94
N SER A 59 20.20 16.90 22.80
CA SER A 59 20.96 15.64 22.69
C SER A 59 22.47 15.82 22.82
N ALA A 60 22.97 17.07 22.78
CA ALA A 60 24.37 17.39 23.00
C ALA A 60 24.64 17.44 24.51
N GLY A 61 25.06 16.31 25.08
CA GLY A 61 25.37 16.19 26.51
C GLY A 61 26.30 17.30 27.01
N HIS A 62 25.94 17.89 28.15
CA HIS A 62 26.87 18.67 28.98
C HIS A 62 28.04 17.74 29.34
N HIS A 63 29.16 17.90 28.64
CA HIS A 63 30.46 17.34 29.03
C HIS A 63 31.06 18.16 30.18
#